data_AF-A0A6A5AAI0-F1
#
_entry.id   AF-A0A6A5AAI0-F1
#
_cell.length_a   1.000
_cell.length_b   1.000
_cell.length_c   1.000
_cell.angle_alpha   90.00
_cell.angle_beta   90.00
_cell.angle_gamma   90.00
#
_symmetry.space_group_name_H-M   'P 1'
#
loop_
_entity.id
_entity.type
_entity.pdbx_description
1 polymer ?
#
loop_
_entity_poly.entity_id
_entity_poly.type
_entity_poly.pdbx_seq_one_letter_code
_entity_poly.pdbx_strand_id
1 'polypeptide(L)'
;MGKLTLNDASVSAQIENSGALGMGYRCGFLGLLHMEVFHQRLSDEQNMQVLVTAPMVPYTIIDAKGGRSIVETPGDFPESTKYYQVEEPMVEASILTPTDYLGTILVLVNDKRGVQTNMVYLEDNRVALTFLLPWQEVVTEFYNELKTITSGYGKKNTFRKEIFIYIYF
;
A
#
# COMPACT_ATOMS: atom_id res chain seq x y z
N MET A 1 -6.61 -18.10 13.04
CA MET A 1 -6.02 -16.75 13.20
C MET A 1 -5.52 -16.42 14.59
N GLY A 2 -6.29 -16.63 15.68
CA GLY A 2 -5.82 -16.28 17.04
C GLY A 2 -4.46 -16.87 17.43
N LYS A 3 -4.11 -18.07 16.97
CA LYS A 3 -2.80 -18.71 17.22
C LYS A 3 -1.65 -18.16 16.36
N LEU A 4 -1.94 -17.52 15.22
CA LEU A 4 -0.97 -16.96 14.28
C LEU A 4 -0.63 -15.50 14.58
N THR A 5 -1.62 -14.68 14.94
CA THR A 5 -1.39 -13.31 15.44
C THR A 5 -0.65 -13.29 16.78
N LEU A 6 -0.66 -14.42 17.51
CA LEU A 6 0.15 -14.65 18.71
C LEU A 6 1.63 -14.86 18.40
N ASN A 7 1.96 -15.38 17.21
CA ASN A 7 3.34 -15.62 16.77
C ASN A 7 3.94 -14.44 15.99
N ASP A 8 3.11 -13.56 15.44
CA ASP A 8 3.55 -12.34 14.77
C ASP A 8 2.79 -11.13 15.33
N ALA A 9 3.42 -10.42 16.26
CA ALA A 9 2.85 -9.24 16.91
C ALA A 9 2.72 -8.02 15.98
N SER A 10 3.27 -8.09 14.76
CA SER A 10 3.21 -7.02 13.76
C SER A 10 2.06 -7.17 12.76
N VAL A 11 1.30 -8.27 12.85
CA VAL A 11 0.07 -8.50 12.07
C VAL A 11 -1.14 -8.14 12.93
N SER A 12 -1.90 -7.13 12.50
CA SER A 12 -3.24 -6.89 13.05
C SER A 12 -4.26 -7.75 12.29
N ALA A 13 -5.28 -8.29 12.97
CA ALA A 13 -6.33 -9.05 12.31
C ALA A 13 -7.69 -8.74 12.92
N GLN A 14 -8.69 -8.48 12.07
CA GLN A 14 -10.08 -8.23 12.46
C GLN A 14 -10.99 -9.14 11.64
N ILE A 15 -12.04 -9.69 12.26
CA ILE A 15 -13.02 -10.50 11.53
C ILE A 15 -13.84 -9.57 10.65
N GLU A 16 -14.08 -10.00 9.42
CA GLU A 16 -14.88 -9.27 8.46
C GLU A 16 -15.82 -10.20 7.70
N ASN A 17 -16.96 -9.68 7.29
CA ASN A 17 -17.93 -10.44 6.53
C ASN A 17 -18.19 -9.76 5.20
N SER A 18 -17.83 -10.43 4.11
CA SER A 18 -18.07 -9.97 2.75
C SER A 18 -19.37 -10.56 2.22
N GLY A 19 -20.20 -9.72 1.59
CA GLY A 19 -21.42 -10.19 0.93
C GLY A 19 -21.15 -11.21 -0.20
N ALA A 20 -19.96 -11.20 -0.79
CA ALA A 20 -19.59 -12.08 -1.90
C ALA A 20 -18.73 -13.28 -1.48
N LEU A 21 -17.81 -13.09 -0.53
CA LEU A 21 -16.82 -14.10 -0.14
C LEU A 21 -17.09 -14.74 1.22
N GLY A 22 -18.15 -14.29 1.91
CA GLY A 22 -18.49 -14.77 3.24
C GLY A 22 -17.52 -14.26 4.31
N MET A 23 -17.33 -15.07 5.36
CA MET A 23 -16.54 -14.68 6.52
C MET A 23 -15.04 -14.77 6.23
N GLY A 24 -14.32 -13.70 6.52
CA GLY A 24 -12.88 -13.58 6.38
C GLY A 24 -12.26 -12.75 7.49
N TYR A 25 -11.03 -12.33 7.25
CA TYR A 25 -10.24 -11.49 8.14
C TYR A 25 -9.61 -10.35 7.36
N ARG A 26 -9.71 -9.14 7.90
CA ARG A 26 -8.88 -8.01 7.50
C ARG A 26 -7.59 -8.06 8.28
N CYS A 27 -6.47 -8.18 7.57
CA CYS A 27 -5.14 -8.23 8.15
C CYS A 27 -4.32 -6.99 7.78
N GLY A 28 -3.71 -6.36 8.78
CA GLY A 28 -2.78 -5.24 8.59
C GLY A 28 -1.32 -5.71 8.57
N PHE A 29 -0.54 -5.23 7.61
CA PHE A 29 0.88 -5.59 7.45
C PHE A 29 1.79 -4.37 7.32
N LEU A 30 3.02 -4.51 7.80
CA LEU A 30 4.11 -3.52 7.64
C LEU A 30 4.56 -3.29 6.19
N GLY A 31 4.19 -4.18 5.26
CA GLY A 31 4.67 -4.17 3.88
C GLY A 31 4.16 -5.38 3.11
N LEU A 32 4.28 -5.32 1.78
CA LEU A 32 3.91 -6.44 0.91
C LEU A 32 4.72 -7.71 1.19
N LEU A 33 6.04 -7.58 1.33
CA LEU A 33 6.89 -8.73 1.63
C LEU A 33 6.48 -9.42 2.94
N HIS A 34 6.09 -8.63 3.94
CA HIS A 34 5.60 -9.17 5.20
C HIS A 34 4.30 -9.97 4.99
N MET A 35 3.39 -9.48 4.15
CA MET A 35 2.19 -10.23 3.76
C MET A 35 2.52 -11.50 2.99
N GLU A 36 3.44 -11.46 2.01
CA GLU A 36 3.81 -12.64 1.21
C GLU A 36 4.37 -13.76 2.08
N VAL A 37 5.27 -13.41 3.01
CA VAL A 37 5.83 -14.37 3.97
C VAL A 37 4.72 -14.92 4.88
N PHE A 38 3.83 -14.08 5.39
CA PHE A 38 2.72 -14.52 6.23
C PHE A 38 1.76 -15.45 5.49
N HIS A 39 1.41 -15.12 4.24
CA HIS A 39 0.56 -15.93 3.38
C HIS A 39 1.17 -17.31 3.10
N GLN A 40 2.47 -17.36 2.77
CA GLN A 40 3.17 -18.62 2.55
C GLN A 40 3.14 -19.49 3.82
N ARG A 41 3.36 -18.90 5.00
CA ARG A 41 3.30 -19.63 6.27
C ARG A 41 1.90 -20.19 6.57
N LEU A 42 0.82 -19.50 6.20
CA LEU A 42 -0.54 -20.03 6.35
C LEU A 42 -0.75 -21.31 5.52
N SER A 43 -0.27 -21.29 4.28
CA SER A 43 -0.35 -22.45 3.38
C SER A 43 0.52 -23.60 3.90
N ASP A 44 1.79 -23.33 4.23
CA ASP A 44 2.78 -24.35 4.54
C ASP A 44 2.64 -24.93 5.96
N GLU A 45 2.39 -24.09 6.97
CA GLU A 45 2.36 -24.53 8.37
C GLU A 45 0.97 -25.02 8.81
N GLN A 46 -0.10 -24.53 8.21
CA GLN A 46 -1.48 -24.81 8.65
C GLN A 46 -2.32 -25.53 7.59
N ASN A 47 -1.75 -25.79 6.40
CA ASN A 47 -2.44 -26.45 5.28
C ASN A 47 -3.78 -25.77 4.94
N MET A 48 -3.85 -24.44 5.11
CA MET A 48 -5.03 -23.63 4.86
C MET A 48 -4.96 -23.06 3.45
N GLN A 49 -5.98 -23.31 2.63
CA GLN A 49 -6.16 -22.58 1.38
C GLN A 49 -6.86 -21.25 1.70
N VAL A 50 -6.19 -20.16 1.41
CA VAL A 50 -6.67 -18.80 1.69
C VAL A 50 -6.77 -18.00 0.41
N LEU A 51 -7.87 -17.27 0.26
CA LEU A 51 -8.07 -16.32 -0.83
C LEU A 51 -7.62 -14.94 -0.35
N VAL A 52 -6.56 -14.42 -0.97
CA VAL A 52 -6.04 -13.08 -0.69
C VAL A 52 -6.57 -12.11 -1.74
N THR A 53 -7.15 -11.02 -1.27
CA THR A 53 -7.58 -9.91 -2.14
C THR A 53 -6.48 -8.89 -2.33
N ALA A 54 -6.60 -8.07 -3.39
CA ALA A 54 -5.70 -6.95 -3.59
C ALA A 54 -5.72 -6.02 -2.37
N PRO A 55 -4.55 -5.48 -1.97
CA PRO A 55 -4.50 -4.52 -0.88
C PRO A 55 -5.31 -3.28 -1.22
N MET A 56 -6.00 -2.74 -0.22
CA MET A 56 -6.79 -1.52 -0.36
C MET A 56 -6.37 -0.46 0.65
N VAL A 57 -6.49 0.79 0.24
CA VAL A 57 -6.27 1.96 1.10
C VAL A 57 -7.63 2.62 1.41
N PRO A 58 -7.80 3.22 2.61
CA PRO A 58 -9.03 3.91 2.96
C PRO A 58 -9.20 5.20 2.15
N TYR A 59 -10.35 5.38 1.52
CA TYR A 59 -10.73 6.61 0.82
C TYR A 59 -11.60 7.48 1.72
N THR A 60 -11.54 8.79 1.53
CA THR A 60 -12.48 9.72 2.16
C THR A 60 -13.51 10.17 1.13
N ILE A 61 -14.78 9.98 1.44
CA ILE A 61 -15.90 10.42 0.59
C ILE A 61 -16.54 11.63 1.26
N ILE A 62 -16.76 12.68 0.49
CA ILE A 62 -17.38 13.93 0.92
C ILE A 62 -18.69 14.12 0.16
N ASP A 63 -19.82 14.17 0.88
CA ASP A 63 -21.12 14.43 0.28
C ASP A 63 -21.32 15.89 -0.13
N ALA A 64 -22.38 16.17 -0.89
CA ALA A 64 -22.72 17.52 -1.34
C ALA A 64 -23.02 18.52 -0.20
N LYS A 65 -23.25 18.03 1.03
CA LYS A 65 -23.46 18.83 2.24
C LYS A 65 -22.18 18.99 3.07
N GLY A 66 -21.05 18.43 2.63
CA GLY A 66 -19.76 18.45 3.31
C GLY A 66 -19.56 17.35 4.36
N GLY A 67 -20.49 16.39 4.47
CA GLY A 67 -20.36 15.22 5.35
C GLY A 67 -19.25 14.31 4.85
N ARG A 68 -18.33 13.93 5.76
CA ARG A 68 -17.18 13.07 5.47
C ARG A 68 -17.39 11.66 6.00
N SER A 69 -17.16 10.66 5.17
CA SER A 69 -17.11 9.25 5.56
C SER A 69 -15.83 8.59 5.05
N ILE A 70 -15.29 7.66 5.84
CA ILE A 70 -14.16 6.82 5.41
C ILE A 70 -14.74 5.55 4.81
N VAL A 71 -14.22 5.17 3.65
CA VAL A 71 -14.60 3.97 2.92
C VAL A 71 -13.38 3.09 2.75
N GLU A 72 -13.47 1.89 3.33
CA GLU A 72 -12.35 0.94 3.41
C GLU A 72 -12.58 -0.29 2.53
N THR A 73 -13.84 -0.58 2.21
CA THR A 73 -14.22 -1.67 1.31
C THR A 73 -14.94 -1.13 0.07
N PRO A 74 -14.88 -1.85 -1.07
CA PRO A 74 -15.63 -1.49 -2.27
C PRO A 74 -17.15 -1.49 -2.04
N GLY A 75 -17.64 -2.30 -1.10
CA GLY A 75 -19.06 -2.38 -0.77
C GLY A 75 -19.61 -1.15 -0.03
N ASP A 76 -18.73 -0.41 0.65
CA ASP A 76 -19.11 0.82 1.37
C ASP A 76 -19.12 2.06 0.45
N PHE A 77 -18.68 1.92 -0.81
CA PHE A 77 -18.81 3.00 -1.78
C PHE A 77 -20.29 3.25 -2.11
N PRO A 78 -20.72 4.52 -2.18
CA PRO A 78 -22.08 4.85 -2.60
C PRO A 78 -22.32 4.38 -4.04
N GLU A 79 -23.54 3.90 -4.33
CA GLU A 79 -23.94 3.43 -5.67
C GLU A 79 -23.71 4.48 -6.77
N SER A 80 -23.72 5.77 -6.41
CA SER A 80 -23.32 6.85 -7.31
C SER A 80 -22.35 7.80 -6.62
N THR A 81 -21.17 7.97 -7.23
CA THR A 81 -20.16 8.96 -6.82
C THR A 81 -20.39 10.33 -7.45
N LYS A 82 -21.43 10.51 -8.28
CA LYS A 82 -21.66 11.74 -9.06
C LYS A 82 -21.80 13.01 -8.21
N TYR A 83 -22.30 12.88 -6.99
CA TYR A 83 -22.52 13.98 -6.06
C TYR A 83 -21.55 13.96 -4.87
N TYR A 84 -20.48 13.19 -4.98
CA TYR A 84 -19.47 13.04 -3.94
C TYR A 84 -18.10 13.47 -4.44
N GLN A 85 -17.33 14.12 -3.57
CA GLN A 85 -15.88 14.25 -3.78
C GLN A 85 -15.21 13.03 -3.17
N VAL A 86 -14.28 12.43 -3.91
CA VAL A 86 -13.50 11.27 -3.45
C VAL A 86 -12.07 11.73 -3.28
N GLU A 87 -11.58 11.67 -2.04
CA GLU A 87 -10.20 11.97 -1.69
C GLU A 87 -9.46 10.65 -1.43
N GLU A 88 -8.37 10.46 -2.16
CA GLU A 88 -7.46 9.33 -1.94
C GLU A 88 -6.35 9.72 -0.94
N PRO A 89 -5.87 8.77 -0.13
CA PRO A 89 -4.80 9.04 0.80
C PRO A 89 -3.47 9.20 0.07
N MET A 90 -2.79 10.31 0.34
CA MET A 90 -1.43 10.57 -0.17
C MET A 90 -0.37 10.18 0.86
N VAL A 91 0.80 9.79 0.37
CA VAL A 91 1.96 9.39 1.16
C VAL A 91 3.20 10.08 0.63
N GLU A 92 4.03 10.57 1.54
CA GLU A 92 5.36 11.09 1.20
C GLU A 92 6.36 9.94 1.15
N ALA A 93 7.14 9.89 0.07
CA ALA A 93 8.16 8.89 -0.17
C ALA A 93 9.51 9.59 -0.37
N SER A 94 10.55 9.11 0.32
CA SER A 94 11.92 9.54 0.08
C SER A 94 12.77 8.42 -0.53
N ILE A 95 13.44 8.73 -1.63
CA ILE A 95 14.29 7.80 -2.39
C ILE A 95 15.71 8.35 -2.43
N LEU A 96 16.67 7.55 -1.97
CA LEU A 96 18.10 7.82 -2.11
C LEU A 96 18.69 6.89 -3.17
N THR A 97 19.35 7.47 -4.17
CA THR A 97 19.84 6.74 -5.35
C THR A 97 21.07 7.43 -5.97
N PRO A 98 21.94 6.71 -6.71
CA PRO A 98 22.90 7.34 -7.62
C PRO A 98 22.21 8.20 -8.68
N THR A 99 22.86 9.29 -9.11
CA THR A 99 22.34 10.24 -10.11
C THR A 99 21.99 9.57 -11.44
N ASP A 100 22.69 8.49 -11.80
CA ASP A 100 22.51 7.77 -13.06
C ASP A 100 21.08 7.20 -13.23
N TYR A 101 20.38 6.93 -12.12
CA TYR A 101 19.01 6.40 -12.13
C TYR A 101 17.93 7.49 -11.96
N LEU A 102 18.31 8.77 -11.90
CA LEU A 102 17.37 9.86 -11.66
C LEU A 102 16.26 9.89 -12.72
N GLY A 103 16.64 9.80 -14.00
CA GLY A 103 15.68 9.87 -15.10
C GLY A 103 14.64 8.76 -15.07
N THR A 104 15.05 7.52 -14.80
CA THR A 104 14.14 6.37 -14.74
C THR A 104 13.20 6.47 -13.54
N ILE A 105 13.67 6.98 -12.40
CA ILE A 105 12.83 7.18 -11.21
C ILE A 105 11.78 8.26 -11.45
N LEU A 106 12.15 9.37 -12.10
CA LEU A 106 11.18 10.44 -12.40
C LEU A 106 10.07 9.97 -13.34
N VAL A 107 10.41 9.15 -14.33
CA VAL A 107 9.41 8.52 -15.21
C VAL A 107 8.48 7.62 -14.39
N LEU A 108 9.03 6.73 -13.57
CA LEU A 108 8.24 5.84 -12.71
C LEU A 108 7.28 6.62 -11.79
N VAL A 109 7.77 7.66 -11.11
CA VAL A 109 6.94 8.48 -10.21
C VAL A 109 5.82 9.16 -10.98
N ASN A 110 6.11 9.70 -12.16
CA ASN A 110 5.11 10.34 -13.00
C ASN A 110 4.02 9.36 -13.46
N ASP A 111 4.40 8.15 -13.86
CA ASP A 111 3.45 7.09 -14.25
C ASP A 111 2.53 6.70 -13.08
N LYS A 112 3.03 6.79 -11.85
CA LYS A 112 2.29 6.54 -10.61
C LYS A 112 1.61 7.78 -10.04
N ARG A 113 1.37 8.80 -10.87
CA ARG A 113 0.68 10.06 -10.50
C ARG A 113 1.35 10.81 -9.35
N GLY A 114 2.65 10.59 -9.15
CA GLY A 114 3.43 11.20 -8.11
C GLY A 114 3.89 12.61 -8.46
N VAL A 115 3.99 13.45 -7.43
CA VAL A 115 4.48 14.83 -7.55
C VAL A 115 5.80 14.93 -6.81
N GLN A 116 6.85 15.35 -7.51
CA GLN A 116 8.13 15.67 -6.87
C GLN A 116 7.99 16.91 -5.99
N THR A 117 8.32 16.78 -4.71
CA THR A 117 8.26 17.87 -3.74
C THR A 117 9.66 18.40 -3.40
N ASN A 118 10.70 17.56 -3.47
CA ASN A 118 12.06 17.96 -3.16
C ASN A 118 13.10 17.14 -3.93
N MET A 119 14.27 17.74 -4.19
CA MET A 119 15.44 17.08 -4.76
C MET A 119 16.72 17.71 -4.19
N VAL A 120 17.58 16.89 -3.61
CA VAL A 120 18.86 17.31 -3.01
C VAL A 120 19.98 16.45 -3.55
N TYR A 121 20.95 17.08 -4.22
CA TYR A 121 22.20 16.44 -4.59
C TYR A 121 23.11 16.30 -3.36
N LEU A 122 23.65 15.10 -3.18
CA LEU A 122 24.57 14.76 -2.11
C LEU A 122 25.98 14.56 -2.68
N GLU A 123 26.96 14.52 -1.79
CA GLU A 123 28.32 14.08 -2.14
C GLU A 123 28.30 12.61 -2.63
N ASP A 124 29.31 12.22 -3.41
CA ASP A 124 29.47 10.89 -4.02
C ASP A 124 28.48 10.52 -5.15
N ASN A 125 28.06 11.48 -5.98
CA ASN A 125 27.16 11.23 -7.12
C ASN A 125 25.81 10.61 -6.72
N ARG A 126 25.29 11.00 -5.56
CA ARG A 126 23.99 10.57 -5.04
C ARG A 126 22.98 11.70 -5.04
N VAL A 127 21.71 11.35 -5.17
CA VAL A 127 20.59 12.27 -5.08
C VAL A 127 19.52 11.71 -4.15
N ALA A 128 19.02 12.56 -3.27
CA ALA A 128 17.86 12.31 -2.44
C ALA A 128 16.64 13.01 -3.05
N LEU A 129 15.58 12.25 -3.28
CA LEU A 129 14.35 12.72 -3.92
C LEU A 129 13.19 12.53 -2.95
N THR A 130 12.30 13.51 -2.86
CA THR A 130 11.07 13.41 -2.09
C THR A 130 9.88 13.59 -3.04
N PHE A 131 8.90 12.71 -2.89
CA PHE A 131 7.71 12.65 -3.71
C PHE A 131 6.46 12.53 -2.85
N LEU A 132 5.38 13.13 -3.31
CA LEU A 132 4.04 12.86 -2.82
C LEU A 132 3.35 11.91 -3.82
N LEU A 133 2.95 10.73 -3.36
CA LEU A 133 2.35 9.68 -4.19
C LEU A 133 0.99 9.26 -3.63
N PRO A 134 0.03 8.88 -4.48
CA PRO A 134 -1.16 8.18 -4.01
C PRO A 134 -0.79 6.86 -3.36
N TRP A 135 -1.36 6.59 -2.18
CA TRP A 135 -0.98 5.41 -1.40
C TRP A 135 -1.31 4.10 -2.15
N GLN A 136 -2.42 4.07 -2.90
CA GLN A 136 -2.81 2.90 -3.71
C GLN A 136 -1.72 2.48 -4.71
N GLU A 137 -1.02 3.45 -5.31
CA GLU A 137 0.04 3.18 -6.30
C GLU A 137 1.31 2.62 -5.65
N VAL A 138 1.55 2.98 -4.38
CA VAL A 138 2.73 2.54 -3.63
C VAL A 138 2.59 1.11 -3.11
N VAL A 139 1.37 0.70 -2.78
CA VAL A 139 1.10 -0.54 -2.04
C VAL A 139 1.14 -1.78 -2.92
N THR A 140 1.18 -1.64 -4.25
CA THR A 140 1.19 -2.76 -5.20
C THR A 140 2.60 -3.00 -5.78
N GLU A 141 2.98 -2.32 -6.85
CA GLU A 141 4.19 -2.67 -7.61
C GLU A 141 5.34 -1.67 -7.45
N PHE A 142 5.11 -0.53 -6.81
CA PHE A 142 6.09 0.56 -6.77
C PHE A 142 7.47 0.12 -6.25
N TYR A 143 7.52 -0.70 -5.22
CA TYR A 143 8.80 -1.16 -4.66
C TYR A 143 9.55 -2.11 -5.60
N ASN A 144 8.83 -3.02 -6.26
CA ASN A 144 9.42 -3.99 -7.19
C ASN A 144 9.93 -3.29 -8.46
N GLU A 145 9.12 -2.39 -9.01
CA GLU A 145 9.49 -1.55 -10.16
C GLU A 145 10.70 -0.68 -9.82
N LEU A 146 10.70 -0.01 -8.66
CA LEU A 146 11.82 0.81 -8.19
C LEU A 146 13.12 0.00 -8.06
N LYS A 147 13.06 -1.20 -7.46
CA LYS A 147 14.23 -2.08 -7.37
C LYS A 147 14.75 -2.47 -8.74
N THR A 148 13.85 -2.78 -9.66
CA THR A 148 14.20 -3.23 -11.01
C THR A 148 14.93 -2.12 -11.78
N ILE A 149 14.43 -0.87 -11.72
CA ILE A 149 15.06 0.25 -12.44
C ILE A 149 16.34 0.78 -11.78
N THR A 150 16.55 0.51 -10.49
CA THR A 150 17.73 0.96 -9.74
C THR A 150 18.78 -0.13 -9.56
N SER A 151 18.61 -1.30 -10.18
CA SER A 151 19.44 -2.49 -9.93
C SER A 151 19.58 -2.84 -8.43
N GLY A 152 18.58 -2.50 -7.62
CA GLY A 152 18.58 -2.71 -6.17
C GLY A 152 19.24 -1.61 -5.31
N TYR A 153 19.74 -0.52 -5.89
CA TYR A 153 20.36 0.58 -5.14
C TYR A 153 19.35 1.57 -4.52
N GLY A 154 18.10 1.59 -4.98
CA GLY A 154 17.05 2.43 -4.42
C GLY A 154 16.63 1.95 -3.03
N LYS A 155 17.08 2.64 -1.97
CA LYS A 155 16.57 2.42 -0.61
C LYS A 155 15.40 3.36 -0.33
N LYS A 156 14.22 2.77 -0.13
CA LYS A 156 13.00 3.44 0.35
C LYS A 156 13.10 3.63 1.87
N ASN A 157 13.06 4.87 2.34
CA ASN A 157 12.91 5.14 3.77
C ASN A 157 11.61 5.94 4.01
N THR A 158 10.81 5.45 4.95
CA THR A 158 9.55 6.00 5.45
C THR A 158 8.31 5.75 4.59
N PHE A 159 7.48 4.81 5.04
CA PHE A 159 6.02 4.87 4.88
C PHE A 159 5.43 4.54 6.25
N ARG A 160 4.86 5.53 6.92
CA ARG A 160 4.11 5.30 8.16
C ARG A 160 2.63 5.40 7.82
N LYS A 161 2.06 4.27 7.41
CA LYS A 161 0.62 3.99 7.27
C LYS A 161 0.47 2.50 6.88
N GLU A 162 -0.34 1.77 7.65
CA GLU A 162 -0.45 0.30 7.63
C GLU A 162 -1.21 -0.21 6.40
N ILE A 163 -0.72 -1.26 5.74
CA ILE A 163 -1.39 -1.85 4.57
C ILE A 163 -2.47 -2.82 5.04
N PHE A 164 -3.71 -2.67 4.60
CA PHE A 164 -4.80 -3.60 4.89
C PHE A 164 -5.05 -4.55 3.72
N ILE A 165 -5.09 -5.85 4.01
CA ILE A 165 -5.33 -6.93 3.05
C ILE A 165 -6.38 -7.86 3.64
N TYR A 166 -7.35 -8.26 2.83
CA TYR A 166 -8.45 -9.12 3.26
C TYR A 166 -8.16 -10.56 2.84
N ILE A 167 -8.20 -11.46 3.81
CA ILE A 167 -7.97 -12.90 3.70
C ILE A 167 -9.30 -13.61 3.97
N TYR A 168 -9.79 -14.36 2.98
CA TYR A 168 -11.01 -15.16 3.10
C TYR A 168 -10.66 -16.66 3.14
N PHE A 169 -11.50 -17.44 3.83
CA PHE A 169 -11.35 -18.88 4.06
C PHE A 169 -12.42 -19.67 3.33
#